data_AF-A0AAJ1ZUK0-F1
#
_entry.id   AF-A0AAJ1ZUK0-F1
#
_cell.length_a   1.000
_cell.length_b   1.000
_cell.length_c   1.000
_cell.angle_alpha   90.00
_cell.angle_beta   90.00
_cell.angle_gamma   90.00
#
_symmetry.space_group_name_H-M   'P 1'
#
loop_
_entity.id
_entity.type
_entity.pdbx_description
1 polymer ?
#
loop_
_entity_poly.entity_id
_entity_poly.type
_entity_poly.pdbx_seq_one_letter_code
_entity_poly.pdbx_strand_id
1 'polypeptide(L)'
;MASIETSLVLRACAEDMSSSYGFKWPNVNGVAEAPDWDPRPTCGKGLHGWLYGHGSIPDVKLEKRPRDIPAYLLSKAAKWLVVEVESASIVTLPGMCKFPRAKVRFIGTKHDAVSYLLTHEPKADKSPMMGARVKVGDGGYGFVCDLGEVTAGSEGVAIAGDIGASTVGQRGTAIAGYRGSATSGDASNAIAGRRGIAQAGQNGMARAGDFGSAFAGDNGIAVAGKDSGVRAGNYGVAVSGENGNSYVSDDAHAIVGNKGTAVAGYNGLAWSGDEGKSLAGARAFARAGAFGYANAGDGGMAMSGHHGHSVARVFGIAIAADHGKAEVGNDARAIVGDHGEANAGDRSYVTAGAHGIAVGGSHSRATAGNYGFAKVGDHGTATVGLRGQACAGRFGEIRMTYWDEVCKRYRTKCCYVGENNIAPNVKYALNDLNEIVKAE
;
A
#
# COMPACT_ATOMS: atom_id res chain seq x y z
N MET A 1 -52.55 30.06 -25.04
CA MET A 1 -51.33 30.27 -24.22
C MET A 1 -50.29 29.30 -24.74
N ALA A 2 -49.13 29.78 -25.18
CA ALA A 2 -48.04 28.88 -25.55
C ALA A 2 -47.70 28.03 -24.32
N SER A 3 -47.67 26.71 -24.47
CA SER A 3 -47.20 25.82 -23.41
C SER A 3 -45.75 26.19 -23.07
N ILE A 4 -45.49 26.56 -21.82
CA ILE A 4 -44.12 26.81 -21.34
C ILE A 4 -43.35 25.51 -21.52
N GLU A 5 -42.25 25.54 -22.27
CA GLU A 5 -41.40 24.36 -22.43
C GLU A 5 -40.70 24.07 -21.10
N THR A 6 -40.86 22.86 -20.60
CA THR A 6 -40.23 22.39 -19.37
C THR A 6 -39.21 21.28 -19.64
N SER A 7 -38.29 21.11 -18.71
CA SER A 7 -37.26 20.07 -18.70
C SER A 7 -37.25 19.41 -17.33
N LEU A 8 -37.02 18.09 -17.29
CA LEU A 8 -36.83 17.40 -16.02
C LEU A 8 -35.35 17.42 -15.59
N VAL A 9 -35.15 17.68 -14.30
CA VAL A 9 -33.84 17.75 -13.66
C VAL A 9 -33.78 16.76 -12.49
N LEU A 10 -32.72 15.97 -12.44
CA LEU A 10 -32.45 15.03 -11.35
C LEU A 10 -31.75 15.76 -10.20
N ARG A 11 -32.10 15.43 -8.96
CA ARG A 11 -31.57 16.05 -7.73
C ARG A 11 -31.46 14.99 -6.64
N ALA A 12 -30.49 15.15 -5.75
CA ALA A 12 -30.43 14.40 -4.50
C ALA A 12 -30.36 15.34 -3.29
N CYS A 13 -30.93 14.92 -2.17
CA CYS A 13 -30.88 15.61 -0.89
C CYS A 13 -30.82 14.62 0.28
N ALA A 14 -30.61 15.14 1.49
CA ALA A 14 -30.62 14.35 2.71
C ALA A 14 -32.01 13.73 2.98
N GLU A 15 -32.07 12.79 3.91
CA GLU A 15 -33.30 12.10 4.29
C GLU A 15 -34.40 13.07 4.75
N ASP A 16 -34.03 14.18 5.41
CA ASP A 16 -34.92 15.25 5.86
C ASP A 16 -35.25 16.29 4.76
N MET A 17 -34.97 15.96 3.49
CA MET A 17 -35.12 16.81 2.30
C MET A 17 -34.18 18.02 2.24
N SER A 18 -33.22 18.16 3.17
CA SER A 18 -32.27 19.26 3.18
C SER A 18 -31.10 19.08 2.20
N SER A 19 -30.57 20.19 1.73
CA SER A 19 -29.41 20.27 0.84
C SER A 19 -28.16 20.73 1.59
N SER A 20 -26.98 20.66 0.97
CA SER A 20 -25.68 21.04 1.59
C SER A 20 -25.61 22.47 2.17
N TYR A 21 -26.53 23.36 1.81
CA TYR A 21 -26.61 24.74 2.31
C TYR A 21 -27.90 25.02 3.08
N GLY A 22 -28.53 23.99 3.65
CA GLY A 22 -29.71 24.11 4.51
C GLY A 22 -31.05 24.28 3.79
N PHE A 23 -31.06 24.49 2.46
CA PHE A 23 -32.30 24.56 1.69
C PHE A 23 -33.08 23.23 1.79
N LYS A 24 -34.34 23.30 2.25
CA LYS A 24 -35.25 22.15 2.34
C LYS A 24 -36.16 22.11 1.13
N TRP A 25 -36.11 21.00 0.41
CA TRP A 25 -37.00 20.76 -0.73
C TRP A 25 -38.42 20.45 -0.24
N PRO A 26 -39.45 20.99 -0.91
CA PRO A 26 -40.82 20.65 -0.60
C PRO A 26 -41.15 19.23 -1.06
N ASN A 27 -42.30 18.72 -0.61
CA ASN A 27 -42.79 17.40 -0.99
C ASN A 27 -43.29 17.37 -2.46
N VAL A 28 -43.66 16.20 -2.97
CA VAL A 28 -44.21 16.04 -4.34
C VAL A 28 -45.34 17.04 -4.58
N ASN A 29 -45.36 17.64 -5.78
CA ASN A 29 -46.21 18.76 -6.21
C ASN A 29 -45.91 20.13 -5.58
N GLY A 30 -45.04 20.20 -4.57
CA GLY A 30 -44.55 21.45 -4.03
C GLY A 30 -43.61 22.19 -4.99
N VAL A 31 -43.56 23.52 -4.83
CA VAL A 31 -42.72 24.41 -5.64
C VAL A 31 -41.55 24.88 -4.78
N ALA A 32 -40.33 24.61 -5.25
CA ALA A 32 -39.10 25.11 -4.67
C ALA A 32 -38.69 26.40 -5.38
N GLU A 33 -38.34 27.45 -4.63
CA GLU A 33 -37.86 28.73 -5.15
C GLU A 33 -36.54 29.10 -4.47
N ALA A 34 -35.53 29.47 -5.25
CA ALA A 34 -34.25 29.94 -4.73
C ALA A 34 -34.37 31.41 -4.29
N PRO A 35 -34.19 31.71 -2.98
CA PRO A 35 -34.27 33.09 -2.48
C PRO A 35 -33.08 33.95 -2.92
N ASP A 36 -31.98 33.33 -3.35
CA ASP A 36 -30.70 33.97 -3.67
C ASP A 36 -30.34 33.87 -5.16
N TRP A 37 -31.32 33.66 -6.04
CA TRP A 37 -31.10 33.38 -7.47
C TRP A 37 -30.19 34.42 -8.18
N ASP A 38 -29.24 33.91 -8.96
CA ASP A 38 -28.36 34.69 -9.81
C ASP A 38 -28.19 33.96 -11.17
N PRO A 39 -28.53 34.58 -12.32
CA PRO A 39 -28.50 33.91 -13.62
C PRO A 39 -27.09 33.74 -14.19
N ARG A 40 -26.04 34.31 -13.58
CA ARG A 40 -24.66 34.16 -14.07
C ARG A 40 -24.25 32.69 -14.09
N PRO A 41 -23.49 32.20 -15.09
CA PRO A 41 -23.05 30.80 -15.21
C PRO A 41 -21.90 30.47 -14.23
N THR A 42 -22.12 30.76 -12.96
CA THR A 42 -21.22 30.50 -11.83
C THR A 42 -21.97 29.69 -10.78
N CYS A 43 -21.31 28.67 -10.23
CA CYS A 43 -21.88 27.81 -9.19
C CYS A 43 -22.27 28.60 -7.92
N GLY A 44 -23.37 28.21 -7.29
CA GLY A 44 -24.02 28.95 -6.19
C GLY A 44 -25.17 29.83 -6.67
N LYS A 45 -25.97 30.34 -5.72
CA LYS A 45 -27.08 31.27 -5.97
C LYS A 45 -28.14 30.73 -6.92
N GLY A 46 -28.94 29.78 -6.42
CA GLY A 46 -29.92 29.01 -7.20
C GLY A 46 -30.11 27.58 -6.73
N LEU A 47 -31.18 26.93 -7.20
CA LEU A 47 -31.37 25.49 -7.07
C LEU A 47 -30.48 24.79 -8.09
N HIS A 48 -29.98 23.59 -7.79
CA HIS A 48 -29.02 22.86 -8.63
C HIS A 48 -29.52 21.45 -8.97
N GLY A 49 -29.03 20.85 -10.03
CA GLY A 49 -29.29 19.45 -10.33
C GLY A 49 -28.60 19.01 -11.60
N TRP A 50 -28.94 17.82 -12.07
CA TRP A 50 -28.43 17.24 -13.31
C TRP A 50 -29.54 17.28 -14.36
N LEU A 51 -29.38 18.18 -15.34
CA LEU A 51 -30.34 18.34 -16.43
C LEU A 51 -30.48 17.01 -17.19
N TYR A 52 -31.70 16.50 -17.30
CA TYR A 52 -31.98 15.17 -17.86
C TYR A 52 -31.20 14.02 -17.19
N GLY A 53 -30.71 14.24 -15.96
CA GLY A 53 -29.87 13.30 -15.23
C GLY A 53 -28.42 13.23 -15.73
N HIS A 54 -28.04 14.05 -16.71
CA HIS A 54 -26.69 14.07 -17.28
C HIS A 54 -25.76 14.99 -16.48
N GLY A 55 -24.51 14.56 -16.39
CA GLY A 55 -23.45 15.33 -15.74
C GLY A 55 -22.54 14.46 -14.89
N SER A 56 -21.90 15.11 -13.93
CA SER A 56 -20.98 14.50 -12.98
C SER A 56 -21.29 15.01 -11.58
N ILE A 57 -20.76 14.35 -10.55
CA ILE A 57 -20.70 14.93 -9.22
C ILE A 57 -19.96 16.27 -9.35
N PRO A 58 -20.46 17.36 -8.73
CA PRO A 58 -19.81 18.66 -8.83
C PRO A 58 -18.34 18.58 -8.43
N ASP A 59 -17.48 19.05 -9.34
CA ASP A 59 -16.03 19.04 -9.20
C ASP A 59 -15.60 19.72 -7.90
N VAL A 60 -15.08 18.92 -6.98
CA VAL A 60 -14.48 19.38 -5.72
C VAL A 60 -13.12 19.95 -6.08
N LYS A 61 -13.08 21.19 -6.59
CA LYS A 61 -11.87 21.90 -7.05
C LYS A 61 -10.61 21.42 -6.32
N LEU A 62 -9.80 20.66 -7.05
CA LEU A 62 -8.81 19.69 -6.59
C LEU A 62 -7.57 20.25 -5.89
N GLU A 63 -7.50 21.53 -5.50
CA GLU A 63 -6.21 22.08 -5.05
C GLU A 63 -6.21 22.88 -3.76
N LYS A 64 -7.36 23.33 -3.22
CA LYS A 64 -7.30 24.23 -2.04
C LYS A 64 -8.13 23.85 -0.84
N ARG A 65 -9.22 23.09 -0.98
CA ARG A 65 -9.97 22.48 0.15
C ARG A 65 -10.79 21.29 -0.37
N PRO A 66 -10.59 20.05 0.10
CA PRO A 66 -11.53 18.97 -0.17
C PRO A 66 -12.85 19.33 0.53
N ARG A 67 -13.83 19.84 -0.22
CA ARG A 67 -15.21 19.88 0.24
C ARG A 67 -15.80 18.53 -0.12
N ASP A 68 -15.94 17.68 0.90
CA ASP A 68 -16.45 16.33 0.78
C ASP A 68 -17.69 16.28 -0.11
N ILE A 69 -17.73 15.28 -1.01
CA ILE A 69 -18.95 14.84 -1.68
C ILE A 69 -20.07 14.86 -0.64
N PRO A 70 -21.19 15.58 -0.87
CA PRO A 70 -22.23 15.72 0.14
C PRO A 70 -22.58 14.36 0.74
N ALA A 71 -22.48 14.22 2.06
CA ALA A 71 -22.56 12.92 2.73
C ALA A 71 -23.85 12.14 2.37
N TYR A 72 -24.93 12.87 2.08
CA TYR A 72 -26.17 12.27 1.62
C TYR A 72 -26.04 11.54 0.27
N LEU A 73 -25.18 11.96 -0.67
CA LEU A 73 -24.99 11.22 -1.95
C LEU A 73 -24.47 9.79 -1.74
N LEU A 74 -23.84 9.53 -0.61
CA LEU A 74 -23.34 8.22 -0.21
C LEU A 74 -24.34 7.45 0.69
N SER A 75 -25.38 8.13 1.17
CA SER A 75 -26.36 7.55 2.07
C SER A 75 -27.44 6.80 1.31
N LYS A 76 -27.73 5.56 1.74
CA LYS A 76 -28.91 4.81 1.26
C LYS A 76 -30.23 5.49 1.61
N ALA A 77 -30.24 6.37 2.61
CA ALA A 77 -31.43 7.10 3.06
C ALA A 77 -31.68 8.40 2.28
N ALA A 78 -30.75 8.82 1.41
CA ALA A 78 -30.92 10.02 0.62
C ALA A 78 -32.13 9.94 -0.31
N LYS A 79 -32.80 11.08 -0.44
CA LYS A 79 -33.95 11.21 -1.33
C LYS A 79 -33.48 11.72 -2.68
N TRP A 80 -33.91 11.02 -3.73
CA TRP A 80 -33.70 11.42 -5.11
C TRP A 80 -34.98 12.00 -5.67
N LEU A 81 -34.87 13.19 -6.23
CA LEU A 81 -35.97 14.00 -6.72
C LEU A 81 -35.86 14.12 -8.24
N VAL A 82 -37.00 14.07 -8.90
CA VAL A 82 -37.15 14.59 -10.27
C VAL A 82 -37.97 15.86 -10.17
N VAL A 83 -37.41 16.96 -10.67
CA VAL A 83 -38.04 18.27 -10.60
C VAL A 83 -38.25 18.83 -12.01
N GLU A 84 -39.39 19.43 -12.22
CA GLU A 84 -39.75 20.08 -13.48
C GLU A 84 -39.37 21.56 -13.42
N VAL A 85 -38.63 22.01 -14.43
CA VAL A 85 -38.06 23.34 -14.52
C VAL A 85 -38.44 23.96 -15.86
N GLU A 86 -38.73 25.26 -15.90
CA GLU A 86 -38.89 25.99 -17.15
C GLU A 86 -37.55 26.01 -17.92
N SER A 87 -37.54 25.45 -19.13
CA SER A 87 -36.31 25.19 -19.89
C SER A 87 -35.50 26.46 -20.16
N ALA A 88 -36.17 27.58 -20.43
CA ALA A 88 -35.53 28.87 -20.67
C ALA A 88 -34.84 29.48 -19.43
N SER A 89 -35.18 29.01 -18.22
CA SER A 89 -34.62 29.51 -16.96
C SER A 89 -33.35 28.75 -16.52
N ILE A 90 -33.00 27.67 -17.23
CA ILE A 90 -31.90 26.78 -16.85
C ILE A 90 -30.56 27.38 -17.29
N VAL A 91 -29.64 27.49 -16.34
CA VAL A 91 -28.26 27.90 -16.57
C VAL A 91 -27.37 26.66 -16.46
N THR A 92 -26.70 26.32 -17.56
CA THR A 92 -25.76 25.19 -17.60
C THR A 92 -24.46 25.54 -16.88
N LEU A 93 -23.96 24.61 -16.09
CA LEU A 93 -22.68 24.68 -15.37
C LEU A 93 -21.82 23.47 -15.77
N PRO A 94 -20.50 23.47 -15.50
CA PRO A 94 -19.69 22.26 -15.64
C PRO A 94 -20.27 21.11 -14.81
N GLY A 95 -20.71 20.04 -15.47
CA GLY A 95 -21.25 18.82 -14.84
C GLY A 95 -22.65 18.91 -14.23
N MET A 96 -23.31 20.08 -14.23
CA MET A 96 -24.63 20.30 -13.61
C MET A 96 -25.40 21.43 -14.28
N CYS A 97 -26.60 21.74 -13.79
CA CYS A 97 -27.32 22.99 -14.08
C CYS A 97 -27.79 23.67 -12.81
N LYS A 98 -28.17 24.95 -12.93
CA LYS A 98 -28.91 25.68 -11.89
C LYS A 98 -30.13 26.41 -12.45
N PHE A 99 -31.10 26.68 -11.59
CA PHE A 99 -32.39 27.27 -11.96
C PHE A 99 -33.04 28.01 -10.76
N PRO A 100 -33.92 29.00 -11.02
CA PRO A 100 -34.54 29.80 -9.97
C PRO A 100 -35.67 29.07 -9.23
N ARG A 101 -36.42 28.22 -9.94
CA ARG A 101 -37.66 27.63 -9.46
C ARG A 101 -37.88 26.25 -10.07
N ALA A 102 -38.44 25.33 -9.30
CA ALA A 102 -38.79 24.01 -9.80
C ALA A 102 -39.98 23.39 -9.06
N LYS A 103 -40.79 22.61 -9.77
CA LYS A 103 -41.87 21.82 -9.16
C LYS A 103 -41.40 20.39 -8.95
N VAL A 104 -41.54 19.86 -7.73
CA VAL A 104 -41.16 18.48 -7.42
C VAL A 104 -42.17 17.52 -8.05
N ARG A 105 -41.71 16.65 -8.95
CA ARG A 105 -42.56 15.66 -9.64
C ARG A 105 -42.44 14.27 -9.04
N PHE A 106 -41.27 13.93 -8.52
CA PHE A 106 -41.00 12.62 -7.93
C PHE A 106 -40.07 12.76 -6.72
N ILE A 107 -40.27 11.91 -5.72
CA ILE A 107 -39.34 11.67 -4.60
C ILE A 107 -39.26 10.16 -4.39
N GLY A 108 -38.06 9.60 -4.35
CA GLY A 108 -37.88 8.18 -4.10
C GLY A 108 -36.42 7.78 -3.95
N THR A 109 -36.13 6.51 -4.26
CA THR A 109 -34.76 6.03 -4.31
C THR A 109 -34.04 6.52 -5.56
N LYS A 110 -32.71 6.41 -5.58
CA LYS A 110 -31.87 6.70 -6.76
C LYS A 110 -32.39 6.02 -8.03
N HIS A 111 -32.68 4.72 -7.93
CA HIS A 111 -33.13 3.91 -9.07
C HIS A 111 -34.52 4.31 -9.55
N ASP A 112 -35.45 4.57 -8.62
CA ASP A 112 -36.82 4.96 -8.99
C ASP A 112 -36.84 6.34 -9.65
N ALA A 113 -36.00 7.28 -9.18
CA ALA A 113 -35.90 8.61 -9.78
C ALA A 113 -35.31 8.57 -11.19
N VAL A 114 -34.28 7.76 -11.42
CA VAL A 114 -33.72 7.50 -12.76
C VAL A 114 -34.77 6.88 -13.68
N SER A 115 -35.53 5.90 -13.18
CA SER A 115 -36.58 5.22 -13.96
C SER A 115 -37.74 6.17 -14.31
N TYR A 116 -38.14 7.03 -13.35
CA TYR A 116 -39.12 8.09 -13.58
C TYR A 116 -38.64 9.02 -14.69
N LEU A 117 -37.39 9.47 -14.64
CA LEU A 117 -36.83 10.38 -15.64
C LEU A 117 -36.80 9.75 -17.04
N LEU A 118 -36.31 8.52 -17.19
CA LEU A 118 -36.28 7.81 -18.47
C LEU A 118 -37.68 7.65 -19.10
N THR A 119 -38.71 7.49 -18.27
CA THR A 119 -40.10 7.33 -18.72
C THR A 119 -40.75 8.65 -19.13
N HIS A 120 -40.36 9.76 -18.49
CA HIS A 120 -41.07 11.05 -18.61
C HIS A 120 -40.26 12.16 -19.29
N GLU A 121 -39.00 11.93 -19.61
CA GLU A 121 -38.11 12.89 -20.28
C GLU A 121 -37.38 12.22 -21.45
N PRO A 122 -37.91 12.30 -22.68
CA PRO A 122 -37.28 11.71 -23.87
C PRO A 122 -35.86 12.22 -24.14
N LYS A 123 -35.49 13.40 -23.63
CA LYS A 123 -34.13 13.94 -23.76
C LYS A 123 -33.12 13.20 -22.88
N ALA A 124 -33.56 12.45 -21.87
CA ALA A 124 -32.70 11.70 -20.94
C ALA A 124 -32.02 10.47 -21.59
N ASP A 125 -32.66 9.83 -22.56
CA ASP A 125 -32.17 8.60 -23.21
C ASP A 125 -30.92 8.81 -24.09
N LYS A 126 -30.54 10.06 -24.35
CA LYS A 126 -29.45 10.40 -25.28
C LYS A 126 -28.05 10.29 -24.67
N SER A 127 -27.94 10.28 -23.34
CA SER A 127 -26.65 10.23 -22.66
C SER A 127 -26.73 9.45 -21.34
N PRO A 128 -25.60 8.92 -20.85
CA PRO A 128 -25.55 8.20 -19.58
C PRO A 128 -25.96 9.08 -18.40
N MET A 129 -26.75 8.51 -17.49
CA MET A 129 -27.33 9.25 -16.37
C MET A 129 -26.62 8.96 -15.05
N MET A 130 -26.59 9.97 -14.19
CA MET A 130 -26.17 9.86 -12.80
C MET A 130 -26.98 8.78 -12.09
N GLY A 131 -26.30 7.83 -11.44
CA GLY A 131 -26.95 6.79 -10.66
C GLY A 131 -27.65 5.69 -11.46
N ALA A 132 -27.49 5.65 -12.79
CA ALA A 132 -28.10 4.63 -13.63
C ALA A 132 -27.58 3.22 -13.36
N ARG A 133 -28.41 2.22 -13.67
CA ARG A 133 -28.03 0.81 -13.64
C ARG A 133 -28.13 0.21 -15.04
N VAL A 134 -27.03 -0.35 -15.55
CA VAL A 134 -26.96 -0.98 -16.88
C VAL A 134 -26.49 -2.43 -16.75
N LYS A 135 -27.13 -3.34 -17.48
CA LYS A 135 -26.67 -4.73 -17.62
C LYS A 135 -26.56 -5.08 -19.10
N VAL A 136 -25.39 -5.59 -19.50
CA VAL A 136 -25.12 -6.10 -20.85
C VAL A 136 -24.70 -7.56 -20.78
N GLY A 137 -24.91 -8.31 -21.86
CA GLY A 137 -24.56 -9.73 -21.95
C GLY A 137 -23.05 -9.97 -22.14
N ASP A 138 -22.71 -11.20 -22.51
CA ASP A 138 -21.34 -11.60 -22.85
C ASP A 138 -20.83 -10.83 -24.07
N GLY A 139 -19.55 -10.42 -24.05
CA GLY A 139 -18.93 -9.54 -25.05
C GLY A 139 -19.52 -8.12 -25.10
N GLY A 140 -20.47 -7.81 -24.21
CA GLY A 140 -21.17 -6.53 -24.19
C GLY A 140 -20.33 -5.39 -23.65
N TYR A 141 -20.61 -4.17 -24.14
CA TYR A 141 -20.02 -2.93 -23.66
C TYR A 141 -21.07 -2.11 -22.90
N GLY A 142 -20.83 -1.84 -21.62
CA GLY A 142 -21.71 -1.04 -20.76
C GLY A 142 -20.98 0.17 -20.19
N PHE A 143 -21.68 1.32 -20.16
CA PHE A 143 -21.18 2.55 -19.58
C PHE A 143 -22.26 3.24 -18.72
N VAL A 144 -21.86 3.76 -17.55
CA VAL A 144 -22.69 4.60 -16.68
C VAL A 144 -21.88 5.77 -16.11
N CYS A 145 -22.54 6.90 -15.84
CA CYS A 145 -21.93 8.05 -15.17
C CYS A 145 -21.67 7.78 -13.67
N ASP A 146 -21.26 8.82 -12.94
CA ASP A 146 -21.02 8.77 -11.51
C ASP A 146 -22.22 8.23 -10.73
N LEU A 147 -21.93 7.57 -9.61
CA LEU A 147 -22.89 6.84 -8.76
C LEU A 147 -23.62 5.69 -9.49
N GLY A 148 -23.29 5.42 -10.75
CA GLY A 148 -23.91 4.38 -11.56
C GLY A 148 -23.39 2.97 -11.25
N GLU A 149 -24.16 1.98 -11.69
CA GLU A 149 -23.83 0.56 -11.56
C GLU A 149 -23.90 -0.10 -12.94
N VAL A 150 -22.84 -0.77 -13.38
CA VAL A 150 -22.82 -1.47 -14.66
C VAL A 150 -22.33 -2.89 -14.49
N THR A 151 -23.03 -3.84 -15.12
CA THR A 151 -22.65 -5.25 -15.16
C THR A 151 -22.53 -5.72 -16.61
N ALA A 152 -21.38 -6.28 -16.98
CA ALA A 152 -21.20 -6.97 -18.27
C ALA A 152 -20.94 -8.47 -18.04
N GLY A 153 -21.29 -9.28 -19.04
CA GLY A 153 -21.03 -10.72 -19.03
C GLY A 153 -19.55 -11.07 -19.20
N SER A 154 -19.26 -12.32 -19.54
CA SER A 154 -17.90 -12.78 -19.87
C SER A 154 -17.38 -12.04 -21.10
N GLU A 155 -16.07 -11.77 -21.14
CA GLU A 155 -15.40 -11.03 -22.22
C GLU A 155 -15.95 -9.60 -22.42
N GLY A 156 -16.77 -9.11 -21.50
CA GLY A 156 -17.39 -7.80 -21.57
C GLY A 156 -16.51 -6.66 -21.07
N VAL A 157 -17.02 -5.43 -21.24
CA VAL A 157 -16.41 -4.20 -20.72
C VAL A 157 -17.48 -3.42 -19.96
N ALA A 158 -17.18 -3.06 -18.71
CA ALA A 158 -18.08 -2.28 -17.87
C ALA A 158 -17.33 -1.06 -17.31
N ILE A 159 -17.80 0.14 -17.63
CA ILE A 159 -17.19 1.40 -17.19
C ILE A 159 -18.20 2.20 -16.36
N ALA A 160 -17.83 2.48 -15.11
CA ALA A 160 -18.59 3.34 -14.21
C ALA A 160 -17.80 4.61 -13.88
N GLY A 161 -18.51 5.74 -13.73
CA GLY A 161 -17.93 6.99 -13.26
C GLY A 161 -17.49 6.97 -11.79
N ASP A 162 -17.30 8.15 -11.22
CA ASP A 162 -16.89 8.32 -9.83
C ASP A 162 -17.93 7.76 -8.87
N ILE A 163 -17.47 7.06 -7.83
CA ILE A 163 -18.33 6.38 -6.85
C ILE A 163 -19.28 5.36 -7.52
N GLY A 164 -18.96 4.97 -8.75
CA GLY A 164 -19.69 3.95 -9.48
C GLY A 164 -19.19 2.54 -9.16
N ALA A 165 -19.99 1.55 -9.53
CA ALA A 165 -19.63 0.14 -9.46
C ALA A 165 -19.64 -0.49 -10.85
N SER A 166 -18.55 -1.16 -11.22
CA SER A 166 -18.46 -1.96 -12.43
C SER A 166 -18.18 -3.42 -12.09
N THR A 167 -18.97 -4.32 -12.68
CA THR A 167 -18.83 -5.77 -12.51
C THR A 167 -18.73 -6.44 -13.86
N VAL A 168 -17.74 -7.30 -14.06
CA VAL A 168 -17.57 -8.07 -15.31
C VAL A 168 -17.33 -9.55 -15.02
N GLY A 169 -17.77 -10.41 -15.93
CA GLY A 169 -17.45 -11.85 -15.92
C GLY A 169 -15.96 -12.15 -16.17
N GLN A 170 -15.68 -13.40 -16.53
CA GLN A 170 -14.31 -13.83 -16.86
C GLN A 170 -13.79 -13.13 -18.11
N ARG A 171 -12.46 -12.96 -18.22
CA ARG A 171 -11.77 -12.41 -19.41
C ARG A 171 -12.21 -11.01 -19.85
N GLY A 172 -12.88 -10.26 -18.99
CA GLY A 172 -13.36 -8.92 -19.31
C GLY A 172 -12.59 -7.79 -18.63
N THR A 173 -13.12 -6.58 -18.71
CA THR A 173 -12.51 -5.37 -18.12
C THR A 173 -13.53 -4.52 -17.37
N ALA A 174 -13.36 -4.41 -16.06
CA ALA A 174 -14.13 -3.54 -15.18
C ALA A 174 -13.34 -2.26 -14.86
N ILE A 175 -13.93 -1.10 -15.10
CA ILE A 175 -13.33 0.22 -14.80
C ILE A 175 -14.28 1.03 -13.93
N ALA A 176 -13.77 1.64 -12.85
CA ALA A 176 -14.53 2.54 -11.99
C ALA A 176 -13.70 3.79 -11.65
N GLY A 177 -14.36 4.94 -11.51
CA GLY A 177 -13.71 6.23 -11.24
C GLY A 177 -13.17 6.38 -9.81
N TYR A 178 -12.99 7.63 -9.38
CA TYR A 178 -12.60 8.00 -8.02
C TYR A 178 -13.59 7.44 -6.99
N ARG A 179 -13.07 6.79 -5.93
CA ARG A 179 -13.88 6.05 -4.94
C ARG A 179 -14.80 4.98 -5.55
N GLY A 180 -14.55 4.57 -6.79
CA GLY A 180 -15.32 3.54 -7.47
C GLY A 180 -14.91 2.12 -7.06
N SER A 181 -15.77 1.15 -7.37
CA SER A 181 -15.53 -0.27 -7.17
C SER A 181 -15.52 -0.99 -8.51
N ALA A 182 -14.42 -1.63 -8.87
CA ALA A 182 -14.28 -2.45 -10.07
C ALA A 182 -14.07 -3.91 -9.68
N THR A 183 -14.97 -4.80 -10.08
CA THR A 183 -14.91 -6.23 -9.80
C THR A 183 -14.95 -7.02 -11.10
N SER A 184 -14.02 -7.95 -11.27
CA SER A 184 -13.86 -8.72 -12.50
C SER A 184 -13.49 -10.18 -12.20
N GLY A 185 -13.90 -11.11 -13.07
CA GLY A 185 -13.71 -12.56 -12.89
C GLY A 185 -12.26 -13.03 -13.12
N ASP A 186 -12.07 -14.31 -13.45
CA ASP A 186 -10.74 -14.84 -13.76
C ASP A 186 -10.19 -14.31 -15.09
N ALA A 187 -8.87 -14.23 -15.19
CA ALA A 187 -8.11 -13.78 -16.35
C ALA A 187 -8.59 -12.41 -16.90
N SER A 188 -8.93 -11.49 -16.00
CA SER A 188 -9.60 -10.23 -16.32
C SER A 188 -8.88 -9.03 -15.70
N ASN A 189 -9.34 -7.82 -16.07
CA ASN A 189 -8.78 -6.56 -15.56
C ASN A 189 -9.82 -5.81 -14.70
N ALA A 190 -9.43 -5.41 -13.49
CA ALA A 190 -10.17 -4.45 -12.66
C ALA A 190 -9.33 -3.18 -12.46
N ILE A 191 -9.88 -2.03 -12.80
CA ILE A 191 -9.23 -0.72 -12.64
C ILE A 191 -10.15 0.20 -11.85
N ALA A 192 -9.66 0.71 -10.72
CA ALA A 192 -10.35 1.70 -9.91
C ALA A 192 -9.49 2.96 -9.71
N GLY A 193 -10.13 4.12 -9.63
CA GLY A 193 -9.45 5.40 -9.41
C GLY A 193 -8.84 5.54 -8.00
N ARG A 194 -8.40 6.76 -7.67
CA ARG A 194 -7.95 7.13 -6.33
C ARG A 194 -9.04 6.83 -5.30
N ARG A 195 -8.68 6.28 -4.13
CA ARG A 195 -9.60 5.77 -3.10
C ARG A 195 -10.56 4.68 -3.57
N GLY A 196 -10.32 4.10 -4.74
CA GLY A 196 -11.15 3.04 -5.31
C GLY A 196 -10.74 1.65 -4.83
N ILE A 197 -11.60 0.68 -5.13
CA ILE A 197 -11.38 -0.75 -4.84
C ILE A 197 -11.38 -1.49 -6.17
N ALA A 198 -10.30 -2.19 -6.47
CA ALA A 198 -10.18 -3.05 -7.64
C ALA A 198 -10.03 -4.52 -7.21
N GLN A 199 -10.87 -5.40 -7.73
CA GLN A 199 -10.85 -6.83 -7.44
C GLN A 199 -10.88 -7.63 -8.75
N ALA A 200 -9.85 -8.45 -8.97
CA ALA A 200 -9.75 -9.37 -10.09
C ALA A 200 -9.59 -10.82 -9.59
N GLY A 201 -10.08 -11.78 -10.36
CA GLY A 201 -9.98 -13.21 -10.07
C GLY A 201 -8.57 -13.79 -10.30
N GLN A 202 -8.53 -15.11 -10.46
CA GLN A 202 -7.32 -15.89 -10.75
C GLN A 202 -6.70 -15.43 -12.08
N ASN A 203 -5.37 -15.32 -12.16
CA ASN A 203 -4.66 -14.78 -13.33
C ASN A 203 -5.10 -13.35 -13.73
N GLY A 204 -5.76 -12.63 -12.83
CA GLY A 204 -6.30 -11.29 -13.09
C GLY A 204 -5.35 -10.16 -12.72
N MET A 205 -5.62 -8.98 -13.27
CA MET A 205 -4.93 -7.74 -12.93
C MET A 205 -5.88 -6.80 -12.17
N ALA A 206 -5.50 -6.38 -10.97
CA ALA A 206 -6.21 -5.38 -10.20
C ALA A 206 -5.36 -4.11 -10.03
N ARG A 207 -5.88 -2.95 -10.42
CA ARG A 207 -5.19 -1.67 -10.29
C ARG A 207 -6.06 -0.65 -9.58
N ALA A 208 -5.54 -0.05 -8.50
CA ALA A 208 -6.19 1.06 -7.81
C ALA A 208 -5.28 2.31 -7.77
N GLY A 209 -5.86 3.50 -7.57
CA GLY A 209 -5.08 4.73 -7.33
C GLY A 209 -4.58 4.86 -5.88
N ASP A 210 -4.04 6.05 -5.54
CA ASP A 210 -3.64 6.37 -4.16
C ASP A 210 -4.81 6.21 -3.18
N PHE A 211 -4.51 5.84 -1.93
CA PHE A 211 -5.48 5.54 -0.88
C PHE A 211 -6.49 4.42 -1.27
N GLY A 212 -6.21 3.68 -2.34
CA GLY A 212 -7.06 2.62 -2.86
C GLY A 212 -6.70 1.25 -2.32
N SER A 213 -7.47 0.25 -2.77
CA SER A 213 -7.20 -1.16 -2.48
C SER A 213 -7.26 -1.99 -3.76
N ALA A 214 -6.28 -2.87 -3.95
CA ALA A 214 -6.22 -3.78 -5.09
C ALA A 214 -6.08 -5.24 -4.63
N PHE A 215 -6.91 -6.12 -5.19
CA PHE A 215 -6.95 -7.55 -4.85
C PHE A 215 -6.93 -8.40 -6.12
N ALA A 216 -5.97 -9.30 -6.24
CA ALA A 216 -5.91 -10.30 -7.32
C ALA A 216 -5.85 -11.73 -6.75
N GLY A 217 -6.34 -12.72 -7.49
CA GLY A 217 -6.23 -14.14 -7.13
C GLY A 217 -4.82 -14.71 -7.27
N ASP A 218 -4.69 -16.05 -7.27
CA ASP A 218 -3.40 -16.68 -7.55
C ASP A 218 -2.96 -16.40 -9.00
N ASN A 219 -1.65 -16.36 -9.22
CA ASN A 219 -1.02 -15.91 -10.46
C ASN A 219 -1.44 -14.48 -10.88
N GLY A 220 -2.05 -13.73 -9.97
CA GLY A 220 -2.58 -12.40 -10.22
C GLY A 220 -1.57 -11.30 -9.94
N ILE A 221 -1.81 -10.13 -10.53
CA ILE A 221 -1.02 -8.92 -10.31
C ILE A 221 -1.92 -7.84 -9.71
N ALA A 222 -1.60 -7.39 -8.50
CA ALA A 222 -2.30 -6.31 -7.83
C ALA A 222 -1.37 -5.11 -7.65
N VAL A 223 -1.82 -3.92 -8.05
CA VAL A 223 -1.03 -2.68 -7.97
C VAL A 223 -1.88 -1.54 -7.42
N ALA A 224 -1.36 -0.80 -6.43
CA ALA A 224 -1.99 0.44 -5.98
C ALA A 224 -0.97 1.54 -5.64
N GLY A 225 -1.48 2.76 -5.51
CA GLY A 225 -0.66 3.97 -5.30
C GLY A 225 -0.15 4.15 -3.86
N LYS A 226 0.08 5.40 -3.47
CA LYS A 226 0.48 5.79 -2.11
C LYS A 226 -0.62 5.44 -1.08
N ASP A 227 -0.24 5.16 0.16
CA ASP A 227 -1.17 4.97 1.30
C ASP A 227 -2.24 3.89 1.03
N SER A 228 -1.86 2.81 0.33
CA SER A 228 -2.79 1.79 -0.20
C SER A 228 -2.66 0.41 0.46
N GLY A 229 -3.67 -0.44 0.30
CA GLY A 229 -3.61 -1.87 0.67
C GLY A 229 -3.71 -2.79 -0.54
N VAL A 230 -2.73 -3.68 -0.73
CA VAL A 230 -2.63 -4.53 -1.91
C VAL A 230 -2.47 -5.99 -1.52
N ARG A 231 -3.21 -6.89 -2.18
CA ARG A 231 -3.09 -8.34 -1.97
C ARG A 231 -3.11 -9.12 -3.29
N ALA A 232 -2.25 -10.12 -3.39
CA ALA A 232 -2.28 -11.13 -4.46
C ALA A 232 -2.14 -12.54 -3.87
N GLY A 233 -2.62 -13.55 -4.59
CA GLY A 233 -2.54 -14.96 -4.16
C GLY A 233 -1.15 -15.59 -4.35
N ASN A 234 -1.12 -16.93 -4.36
CA ASN A 234 0.09 -17.71 -4.64
C ASN A 234 0.64 -17.40 -6.03
N TYR A 235 1.96 -17.44 -6.21
CA TYR A 235 2.62 -17.08 -7.48
C TYR A 235 2.28 -15.66 -8.00
N GLY A 236 1.69 -14.82 -7.14
CA GLY A 236 1.21 -13.49 -7.50
C GLY A 236 2.24 -12.40 -7.24
N VAL A 237 1.86 -11.18 -7.63
CA VAL A 237 2.65 -9.97 -7.37
C VAL A 237 1.75 -8.88 -6.77
N ALA A 238 2.13 -8.36 -5.61
CA ALA A 238 1.48 -7.22 -4.96
C ALA A 238 2.43 -6.03 -4.88
N VAL A 239 2.08 -4.91 -5.50
CA VAL A 239 2.89 -3.67 -5.51
C VAL A 239 2.10 -2.50 -4.93
N SER A 240 2.65 -1.82 -3.93
CA SER A 240 2.09 -0.57 -3.39
C SER A 240 3.11 0.55 -3.29
N GLY A 241 2.64 1.80 -3.27
CA GLY A 241 3.48 2.99 -3.15
C GLY A 241 4.03 3.23 -1.74
N GLU A 242 4.51 4.46 -1.50
CA GLU A 242 4.95 4.93 -0.18
C GLU A 242 3.83 4.77 0.86
N ASN A 243 4.18 4.38 2.09
CA ASN A 243 3.27 4.06 3.20
C ASN A 243 2.22 2.98 2.86
N GLY A 244 2.41 2.24 1.76
CA GLY A 244 1.52 1.17 1.36
C GLY A 244 1.73 -0.11 2.18
N ASN A 245 0.83 -1.07 1.99
CA ASN A 245 1.00 -2.43 2.46
C ASN A 245 0.73 -3.42 1.33
N SER A 246 1.66 -4.34 1.08
CA SER A 246 1.53 -5.40 0.08
C SER A 246 1.63 -6.76 0.78
N TYR A 247 0.64 -7.62 0.54
CA TYR A 247 0.58 -8.98 1.10
C TYR A 247 0.44 -10.01 -0.02
N VAL A 248 1.28 -11.04 0.01
CA VAL A 248 1.18 -12.19 -0.88
C VAL A 248 1.31 -13.50 -0.11
N SER A 249 0.82 -14.58 -0.73
CA SER A 249 0.95 -15.94 -0.21
C SER A 249 2.29 -16.57 -0.61
N ASP A 250 2.31 -17.88 -0.89
CA ASP A 250 3.53 -18.64 -1.14
C ASP A 250 4.03 -18.47 -2.58
N ASP A 251 5.35 -18.61 -2.76
CA ASP A 251 6.05 -18.51 -4.05
C ASP A 251 5.74 -17.19 -4.81
N ALA A 252 5.47 -16.11 -4.06
CA ALA A 252 4.94 -14.85 -4.57
C ALA A 252 5.77 -13.63 -4.11
N HIS A 253 5.54 -12.47 -4.73
CA HIS A 253 6.32 -11.26 -4.51
C HIS A 253 5.49 -10.08 -3.97
N ALA A 254 5.84 -9.57 -2.79
CA ALA A 254 5.33 -8.32 -2.23
C ALA A 254 6.38 -7.20 -2.34
N ILE A 255 6.02 -6.10 -2.98
CA ILE A 255 6.88 -4.93 -3.18
C ILE A 255 6.15 -3.68 -2.67
N VAL A 256 6.86 -2.85 -1.91
CA VAL A 256 6.33 -1.62 -1.33
C VAL A 256 7.37 -0.50 -1.40
N GLY A 257 6.90 0.74 -1.57
CA GLY A 257 7.73 1.93 -1.43
C GLY A 257 8.26 2.17 0.00
N ASN A 258 8.77 3.37 0.23
CA ASN A 258 9.30 3.78 1.53
C ASN A 258 8.20 3.73 2.62
N LYS A 259 8.59 3.48 3.87
CA LYS A 259 7.75 3.46 5.08
C LYS A 259 6.60 2.45 5.09
N GLY A 260 6.49 1.62 4.06
CA GLY A 260 5.43 0.63 3.94
C GLY A 260 5.83 -0.76 4.42
N THR A 261 4.87 -1.69 4.36
CA THR A 261 5.04 -3.08 4.83
C THR A 261 4.82 -4.09 3.71
N ALA A 262 5.87 -4.84 3.35
CA ALA A 262 5.81 -5.98 2.44
C ALA A 262 5.75 -7.29 3.23
N VAL A 263 4.80 -8.16 2.93
CA VAL A 263 4.68 -9.49 3.55
C VAL A 263 4.54 -10.56 2.48
N ALA A 264 5.41 -11.57 2.53
CA ALA A 264 5.38 -12.72 1.63
C ALA A 264 5.46 -14.05 2.38
N GLY A 265 4.84 -15.10 1.83
CA GLY A 265 4.80 -16.43 2.41
C GLY A 265 6.09 -17.24 2.25
N TYR A 266 5.94 -18.57 2.27
CA TYR A 266 7.02 -19.52 2.00
C TYR A 266 7.62 -19.29 0.61
N ASN A 267 8.95 -19.41 0.48
CA ASN A 267 9.68 -19.14 -0.77
C ASN A 267 9.40 -17.76 -1.42
N GLY A 268 8.77 -16.84 -0.69
CA GLY A 268 8.36 -15.55 -1.24
C GLY A 268 9.48 -14.51 -1.26
N LEU A 269 9.17 -13.36 -1.85
CA LEU A 269 10.00 -12.17 -1.81
C LEU A 269 9.21 -11.02 -1.17
N ALA A 270 9.76 -10.44 -0.10
CA ALA A 270 9.26 -9.22 0.50
C ALA A 270 10.28 -8.09 0.33
N TRP A 271 9.91 -7.02 -0.35
CA TRP A 271 10.76 -5.84 -0.52
C TRP A 271 10.03 -4.56 -0.14
N SER A 272 10.62 -3.80 0.77
CA SER A 272 10.23 -2.44 1.14
C SER A 272 11.37 -1.45 0.92
N GLY A 273 11.00 -0.19 0.66
CA GLY A 273 11.96 0.93 0.60
C GLY A 273 12.55 1.31 1.97
N ASP A 274 13.07 2.54 2.05
CA ASP A 274 13.63 3.12 3.29
C ASP A 274 12.55 3.24 4.37
N GLU A 275 12.95 3.06 5.63
CA GLU A 275 12.07 3.00 6.81
C GLU A 275 10.96 1.93 6.70
N GLY A 276 11.05 1.04 5.71
CA GLY A 276 10.05 0.02 5.44
C GLY A 276 10.25 -1.25 6.26
N LYS A 277 9.22 -2.10 6.26
CA LYS A 277 9.21 -3.42 6.89
C LYS A 277 9.01 -4.50 5.83
N SER A 278 9.90 -5.48 5.80
CA SER A 278 9.79 -6.66 4.93
C SER A 278 9.78 -7.92 5.75
N LEU A 279 8.70 -8.69 5.65
CA LEU A 279 8.47 -9.93 6.40
C LEU A 279 8.27 -11.08 5.42
N ALA A 280 9.15 -12.07 5.46
CA ALA A 280 9.12 -13.21 4.55
C ALA A 280 9.11 -14.54 5.32
N GLY A 281 8.44 -15.55 4.78
CA GLY A 281 8.35 -16.89 5.37
C GLY A 281 9.67 -17.68 5.37
N ALA A 282 9.59 -18.98 5.59
CA ALA A 282 10.75 -19.87 5.47
C ALA A 282 11.22 -19.97 4.02
N ARG A 283 12.54 -20.17 3.83
CA ARG A 283 13.23 -20.21 2.52
C ARG A 283 12.99 -18.99 1.63
N ALA A 284 12.58 -17.88 2.23
CA ALA A 284 12.16 -16.67 1.53
C ALA A 284 13.23 -15.57 1.62
N PHE A 285 13.05 -14.51 0.84
CA PHE A 285 13.94 -13.34 0.82
C PHE A 285 13.21 -12.08 1.30
N ALA A 286 13.76 -11.42 2.32
CA ALA A 286 13.26 -10.15 2.84
C ALA A 286 14.32 -9.05 2.65
N ARG A 287 13.93 -7.92 2.05
CA ARG A 287 14.82 -6.76 1.87
C ARG A 287 14.15 -5.46 2.27
N ALA A 288 14.78 -4.69 3.15
CA ALA A 288 14.37 -3.33 3.49
C ALA A 288 15.47 -2.32 3.15
N GLY A 289 15.09 -1.05 2.94
CA GLY A 289 16.03 0.05 2.70
C GLY A 289 16.78 0.49 3.96
N ALA A 290 17.32 1.72 3.93
CA ALA A 290 17.93 2.36 5.10
C ALA A 290 16.89 2.53 6.22
N PHE A 291 17.33 2.41 7.47
CA PHE A 291 16.44 2.40 8.66
C PHE A 291 15.32 1.35 8.61
N GLY A 292 15.41 0.39 7.68
CA GLY A 292 14.38 -0.61 7.44
C GLY A 292 14.54 -1.85 8.31
N TYR A 293 13.45 -2.60 8.43
CA TYR A 293 13.42 -3.89 9.13
C TYR A 293 13.14 -5.02 8.15
N ALA A 294 14.04 -5.98 8.03
CA ALA A 294 13.88 -7.17 7.20
C ALA A 294 13.89 -8.43 8.08
N ASN A 295 12.89 -9.29 7.93
CA ASN A 295 12.78 -10.55 8.66
C ASN A 295 12.44 -11.69 7.70
N ALA A 296 13.26 -12.73 7.72
CA ALA A 296 13.04 -13.97 6.98
C ALA A 296 13.00 -15.18 7.93
N GLY A 297 12.18 -16.18 7.59
CA GLY A 297 12.07 -17.43 8.34
C GLY A 297 13.30 -18.34 8.23
N ASP A 298 13.12 -19.62 8.60
CA ASP A 298 14.19 -20.63 8.55
C ASP A 298 14.72 -20.83 7.13
N GLY A 299 16.05 -20.89 6.99
CA GLY A 299 16.73 -20.98 5.70
C GLY A 299 16.53 -19.75 4.79
N GLY A 300 15.91 -18.68 5.30
CA GLY A 300 15.68 -17.45 4.57
C GLY A 300 16.85 -16.47 4.63
N MET A 301 16.78 -15.43 3.81
CA MET A 301 17.76 -14.35 3.79
C MET A 301 17.08 -13.01 4.05
N ALA A 302 17.61 -12.24 5.00
CA ALA A 302 17.16 -10.90 5.34
C ALA A 302 18.27 -9.87 5.09
N MET A 303 17.93 -8.78 4.40
CA MET A 303 18.86 -7.70 4.07
C MET A 303 18.27 -6.34 4.43
N SER A 304 19.08 -5.46 5.02
CA SER A 304 18.69 -4.09 5.36
C SER A 304 19.80 -3.08 5.05
N GLY A 305 19.41 -1.83 4.83
CA GLY A 305 20.33 -0.74 4.53
C GLY A 305 21.07 -0.19 5.75
N HIS A 306 21.63 1.01 5.60
CA HIS A 306 22.29 1.75 6.68
C HIS A 306 21.33 1.98 7.86
N HIS A 307 21.77 1.79 9.10
CA HIS A 307 20.91 1.76 10.29
C HIS A 307 19.76 0.73 10.25
N GLY A 308 19.83 -0.23 9.33
CA GLY A 308 18.80 -1.25 9.16
C GLY A 308 18.91 -2.36 10.19
N HIS A 309 17.84 -3.14 10.33
CA HIS A 309 17.82 -4.35 11.15
C HIS A 309 17.36 -5.55 10.32
N SER A 310 18.23 -6.55 10.22
CA SER A 310 17.99 -7.81 9.52
C SER A 310 17.92 -8.98 10.49
N VAL A 311 16.88 -9.79 10.37
CA VAL A 311 16.67 -10.99 11.18
C VAL A 311 16.43 -12.17 10.26
N ALA A 312 17.20 -13.24 10.43
CA ALA A 312 16.90 -14.54 9.84
C ALA A 312 16.87 -15.61 10.95
N ARG A 313 16.29 -16.77 10.69
CA ARG A 313 16.23 -17.85 11.70
C ARG A 313 17.33 -18.89 11.48
N VAL A 314 17.06 -20.16 11.80
CA VAL A 314 18.04 -21.25 11.72
C VAL A 314 18.41 -21.48 10.26
N PHE A 315 19.68 -21.76 9.98
CA PHE A 315 20.22 -21.88 8.62
C PHE A 315 20.09 -20.61 7.77
N GLY A 316 19.72 -19.48 8.39
CA GLY A 316 19.44 -18.22 7.71
C GLY A 316 20.68 -17.37 7.46
N ILE A 317 20.47 -16.29 6.71
CA ILE A 317 21.48 -15.26 6.47
C ILE A 317 20.87 -13.89 6.77
N ALA A 318 21.47 -13.13 7.68
CA ALA A 318 21.10 -11.74 7.94
C ALA A 318 22.27 -10.81 7.58
N ILE A 319 21.98 -9.78 6.78
CA ILE A 319 22.97 -8.78 6.34
C ILE A 319 22.41 -7.38 6.59
N ALA A 320 23.09 -6.58 7.40
CA ALA A 320 22.80 -5.16 7.53
C ALA A 320 24.01 -4.33 7.08
N ALA A 321 23.78 -3.13 6.55
CA ALA A 321 24.88 -2.23 6.20
C ALA A 321 25.46 -1.55 7.47
N ASP A 322 26.21 -0.46 7.29
CA ASP A 322 26.84 0.27 8.39
C ASP A 322 25.80 0.75 9.41
N HIS A 323 26.21 0.76 10.68
CA HIS A 323 25.37 1.03 11.85
C HIS A 323 24.13 0.13 11.97
N GLY A 324 24.08 -0.95 11.19
CA GLY A 324 22.97 -1.87 11.17
C GLY A 324 23.10 -2.99 12.19
N LYS A 325 22.02 -3.76 12.32
CA LYS A 325 21.96 -4.94 13.18
C LYS A 325 21.60 -6.18 12.37
N ALA A 326 22.33 -7.27 12.56
CA ALA A 326 22.02 -8.57 11.97
C ALA A 326 21.88 -9.63 13.07
N GLU A 327 20.76 -10.34 13.10
CA GLU A 327 20.48 -11.40 14.06
C GLU A 327 20.12 -12.70 13.34
N VAL A 328 20.77 -13.80 13.70
CA VAL A 328 20.46 -15.13 13.17
C VAL A 328 20.39 -16.22 14.23
N GLY A 329 19.73 -17.34 13.89
CA GLY A 329 19.69 -18.55 14.70
C GLY A 329 20.99 -19.37 14.64
N ASN A 330 20.86 -20.68 14.86
CA ASN A 330 21.97 -21.63 14.77
C ASN A 330 22.30 -21.97 13.30
N ASP A 331 23.52 -22.46 13.07
CA ASP A 331 23.99 -22.96 11.78
C ASP A 331 23.84 -21.91 10.66
N ALA A 332 24.03 -20.62 10.99
CA ALA A 332 23.62 -19.49 10.19
C ALA A 332 24.75 -18.47 9.95
N ARG A 333 24.44 -17.37 9.26
CA ARG A 333 25.40 -16.29 8.98
C ARG A 333 24.84 -14.90 9.29
N ALA A 334 25.54 -14.14 10.12
CA ALA A 334 25.25 -12.72 10.37
C ALA A 334 26.41 -11.84 9.87
N ILE A 335 26.08 -10.83 9.08
CA ILE A 335 27.06 -9.89 8.51
C ILE A 335 26.56 -8.46 8.74
N VAL A 336 27.43 -7.61 9.25
CA VAL A 336 27.17 -6.16 9.36
C VAL A 336 28.34 -5.35 8.83
N GLY A 337 28.03 -4.13 8.38
CA GLY A 337 29.02 -3.12 8.03
C GLY A 337 29.75 -2.52 9.24
N ASP A 338 30.37 -1.37 9.03
CA ASP A 338 31.08 -0.63 10.06
C ASP A 338 30.11 -0.13 11.15
N HIS A 339 30.57 -0.06 12.39
CA HIS A 339 29.76 0.30 13.57
C HIS A 339 28.49 -0.55 13.78
N GLY A 340 28.36 -1.68 13.08
CA GLY A 340 27.20 -2.56 13.16
C GLY A 340 27.33 -3.64 14.25
N GLU A 341 26.22 -4.31 14.53
CA GLU A 341 26.14 -5.40 15.49
C GLU A 341 25.60 -6.69 14.84
N ALA A 342 26.43 -7.72 14.76
CA ALA A 342 26.08 -9.04 14.25
C ALA A 342 26.01 -10.06 15.39
N ASN A 343 24.87 -10.73 15.53
CA ASN A 343 24.62 -11.76 16.54
C ASN A 343 24.18 -13.06 15.86
N ALA A 344 24.74 -14.18 16.29
CA ALA A 344 24.35 -15.50 15.82
C ALA A 344 24.34 -16.54 16.93
N GLY A 345 23.55 -17.60 16.72
CA GLY A 345 23.56 -18.80 17.56
C GLY A 345 24.82 -19.65 17.39
N ASP A 346 24.69 -20.93 17.74
CA ASP A 346 25.77 -21.91 17.67
C ASP A 346 26.16 -22.24 16.23
N ARG A 347 27.38 -22.73 16.03
CA ARG A 347 27.93 -23.22 14.75
C ARG A 347 27.75 -22.23 13.60
N SER A 348 27.90 -20.94 13.89
CA SER A 348 27.57 -19.86 12.95
C SER A 348 28.78 -19.04 12.53
N TYR A 349 28.63 -18.29 11.45
CA TYR A 349 29.61 -17.32 10.97
C TYR A 349 29.13 -15.90 11.23
N VAL A 350 29.95 -15.11 11.92
CA VAL A 350 29.60 -13.75 12.33
C VAL A 350 30.69 -12.81 11.86
N THR A 351 30.32 -11.78 11.08
CA THR A 351 31.27 -10.79 10.56
C THR A 351 30.74 -9.38 10.83
N ALA A 352 31.58 -8.52 11.39
CA ALA A 352 31.30 -7.12 11.58
C ALA A 352 32.46 -6.26 11.06
N GLY A 353 32.13 -5.08 10.51
CA GLY A 353 33.11 -4.11 10.01
C GLY A 353 33.98 -3.48 11.11
N ALA A 354 34.67 -2.40 10.77
CA ALA A 354 35.42 -1.58 11.71
C ALA A 354 34.48 -1.01 12.79
N HIS A 355 34.96 -0.93 14.03
CA HIS A 355 34.16 -0.57 15.21
C HIS A 355 32.92 -1.45 15.44
N GLY A 356 32.79 -2.56 14.72
CA GLY A 356 31.64 -3.45 14.78
C GLY A 356 31.73 -4.46 15.93
N ILE A 357 30.58 -5.04 16.27
CA ILE A 357 30.42 -6.07 17.28
C ILE A 357 30.00 -7.37 16.59
N ALA A 358 30.78 -8.43 16.75
CA ALA A 358 30.48 -9.77 16.24
C ALA A 358 30.36 -10.77 17.39
N VAL A 359 29.15 -11.28 17.64
CA VAL A 359 28.86 -12.24 18.71
C VAL A 359 28.31 -13.54 18.14
N GLY A 360 28.98 -14.65 18.41
CA GLY A 360 28.52 -15.99 18.05
C GLY A 360 28.36 -16.91 19.26
N GLY A 361 27.51 -17.92 19.12
CA GLY A 361 27.39 -19.02 20.08
C GLY A 361 28.59 -19.97 20.12
N SER A 362 28.38 -21.17 20.62
CA SER A 362 29.39 -22.22 20.71
C SER A 362 29.76 -22.73 19.32
N HIS A 363 31.03 -23.09 19.12
CA HIS A 363 31.58 -23.53 17.83
C HIS A 363 31.46 -22.50 16.69
N SER A 364 31.13 -21.25 17.00
CA SER A 364 30.99 -20.20 16.01
C SER A 364 32.34 -19.55 15.69
N ARG A 365 32.43 -18.92 14.53
CA ARG A 365 33.55 -18.05 14.16
C ARG A 365 33.06 -16.61 14.06
N ALA A 366 33.58 -15.73 14.92
CA ALA A 366 33.28 -14.31 14.90
C ALA A 366 34.50 -13.50 14.45
N THR A 367 34.31 -12.60 13.50
CA THR A 367 35.34 -11.68 13.00
C THR A 367 34.83 -10.25 13.12
N ALA A 368 35.59 -9.38 13.79
CA ALA A 368 35.32 -7.94 13.82
C ALA A 368 36.51 -7.17 13.24
N GLY A 369 36.22 -6.05 12.57
CA GLY A 369 37.24 -5.19 11.96
C GLY A 369 38.14 -4.47 12.97
N ASN A 370 38.88 -3.46 12.50
CA ASN A 370 39.69 -2.61 13.36
C ASN A 370 38.83 -1.95 14.43
N TYR A 371 39.35 -1.83 15.66
CA TYR A 371 38.64 -1.31 16.83
C TYR A 371 37.34 -2.06 17.17
N GLY A 372 37.09 -3.21 16.56
CA GLY A 372 35.89 -4.01 16.77
C GLY A 372 35.99 -4.94 17.98
N PHE A 373 34.86 -5.55 18.31
CA PHE A 373 34.75 -6.54 19.36
C PHE A 373 34.23 -7.87 18.81
N ALA A 374 34.94 -8.97 19.07
CA ALA A 374 34.49 -10.32 18.72
C ALA A 374 34.31 -11.19 19.95
N LYS A 375 33.14 -11.82 20.10
CA LYS A 375 32.83 -12.78 21.16
C LYS A 375 32.31 -14.08 20.59
N VAL A 376 32.81 -15.20 21.11
CA VAL A 376 32.30 -16.54 20.79
C VAL A 376 32.09 -17.38 22.05
N GLY A 377 31.22 -18.38 21.96
CA GLY A 377 31.04 -19.40 22.99
C GLY A 377 32.19 -20.42 23.03
N ASP A 378 31.94 -21.55 23.69
CA ASP A 378 32.91 -22.65 23.82
C ASP A 378 33.29 -23.21 22.43
N HIS A 379 34.55 -23.63 22.27
CA HIS A 379 35.14 -24.13 21.02
C HIS A 379 35.09 -23.14 19.83
N GLY A 380 34.75 -21.88 20.06
CA GLY A 380 34.66 -20.87 19.01
C GLY A 380 36.01 -20.22 18.68
N THR A 381 36.05 -19.50 17.55
CA THR A 381 37.19 -18.65 17.18
C THR A 381 36.77 -17.19 17.10
N ALA A 382 37.37 -16.33 17.92
CA ALA A 382 37.18 -14.87 17.87
C ALA A 382 38.39 -14.21 17.19
N THR A 383 38.15 -13.49 16.10
CA THR A 383 39.19 -12.76 15.34
C THR A 383 38.90 -11.27 15.33
N VAL A 384 39.90 -10.45 15.62
CA VAL A 384 39.79 -8.99 15.56
C VAL A 384 40.90 -8.31 14.78
N GLY A 385 40.56 -7.17 14.18
CA GLY A 385 41.49 -6.24 13.56
C GLY A 385 42.36 -5.48 14.57
N LEU A 386 43.06 -4.45 14.08
CA LEU A 386 43.93 -3.62 14.91
C LEU A 386 43.16 -2.98 16.06
N ARG A 387 43.76 -2.96 17.26
CA ARG A 387 43.17 -2.36 18.47
C ARG A 387 41.79 -2.91 18.83
N GLY A 388 41.44 -4.09 18.31
CA GLY A 388 40.19 -4.76 18.66
C GLY A 388 40.30 -5.55 19.95
N GLN A 389 39.13 -5.95 20.47
CA GLN A 389 38.99 -6.73 21.70
C GLN A 389 38.31 -8.06 21.39
N ALA A 390 38.81 -9.16 21.95
CA ALA A 390 38.27 -10.49 21.70
C ALA A 390 37.98 -11.27 22.99
N CYS A 391 36.97 -12.12 22.93
CA CYS A 391 36.52 -12.96 24.03
C CYS A 391 36.08 -14.33 23.49
N ALA A 392 36.50 -15.41 24.13
CA ALA A 392 36.09 -16.77 23.75
C ALA A 392 35.78 -17.63 24.99
N GLY A 393 34.90 -18.62 24.81
CA GLY A 393 34.59 -19.64 25.80
C GLY A 393 35.70 -20.68 25.96
N ARG A 394 35.42 -21.74 26.73
CA ARG A 394 36.37 -22.85 26.97
C ARG A 394 36.78 -23.49 25.66
N PHE A 395 38.06 -23.90 25.57
CA PHE A 395 38.64 -24.51 24.36
C PHE A 395 38.53 -23.62 23.10
N GLY A 396 38.29 -22.33 23.27
CA GLY A 396 38.22 -21.36 22.18
C GLY A 396 39.59 -20.82 21.77
N GLU A 397 39.63 -20.19 20.61
CA GLU A 397 40.82 -19.56 20.05
C GLU A 397 40.58 -18.06 19.85
N ILE A 398 41.56 -17.23 20.21
CA ILE A 398 41.54 -15.79 19.99
C ILE A 398 42.65 -15.40 19.03
N ARG A 399 42.31 -14.60 18.00
CA ARG A 399 43.22 -14.07 16.98
C ARG A 399 43.15 -12.54 16.95
N MET A 400 44.30 -11.88 17.04
CA MET A 400 44.39 -10.42 17.03
C MET A 400 45.41 -9.94 16.02
N THR A 401 45.02 -9.00 15.16
CA THR A 401 45.93 -8.40 14.18
C THR A 401 46.73 -7.26 14.80
N TYR A 402 48.01 -7.18 14.47
CA TYR A 402 48.90 -6.06 14.85
C TYR A 402 49.81 -5.65 13.69
N TRP A 403 50.34 -4.43 13.75
CA TRP A 403 51.34 -3.94 12.82
C TRP A 403 52.75 -4.23 13.38
N ASP A 404 53.53 -5.00 12.64
CA ASP A 404 54.94 -5.24 12.95
C ASP A 404 55.79 -4.12 12.33
N GLU A 405 56.24 -3.18 13.17
CA GLU A 405 57.06 -2.05 12.75
C GLU A 405 58.42 -2.44 12.17
N VAL A 406 58.98 -3.58 12.58
CA VAL A 406 60.29 -4.06 12.11
C VAL A 406 60.15 -4.65 10.71
N CYS A 407 59.14 -5.50 10.51
CA CYS A 407 58.90 -6.16 9.23
C CYS A 407 57.98 -5.37 8.28
N LYS A 408 57.48 -4.20 8.71
CA LYS A 408 56.55 -3.32 7.99
C LYS A 408 55.37 -4.07 7.37
N ARG A 409 54.74 -4.94 8.16
CA ARG A 409 53.60 -5.75 7.71
C ARG A 409 52.63 -6.08 8.84
N TYR A 410 51.38 -6.37 8.48
CA TYR A 410 50.43 -6.93 9.43
C TYR A 410 50.77 -8.37 9.80
N ARG A 411 50.61 -8.70 11.08
CA ARG A 411 50.78 -10.04 11.65
C ARG A 411 49.60 -10.37 12.57
N THR A 412 49.44 -11.65 12.84
CA THR A 412 48.39 -12.15 13.75
C THR A 412 49.05 -12.77 14.98
N LYS A 413 48.58 -12.37 16.16
CA LYS A 413 48.85 -13.04 17.43
C LYS A 413 47.70 -14.00 17.73
N CYS A 414 48.01 -15.22 18.13
CA CYS A 414 47.02 -16.23 18.49
C CYS A 414 47.22 -16.67 19.95
N CYS A 415 46.12 -16.95 20.66
CA CYS A 415 46.14 -17.64 21.94
C CYS A 415 44.94 -18.58 22.09
N TYR A 416 45.07 -19.52 23.03
CA TYR A 416 44.09 -20.58 23.28
C TYR A 416 43.54 -20.42 24.69
N VAL A 417 42.21 -20.44 24.82
CA VAL A 417 41.55 -20.30 26.12
C VAL A 417 41.76 -21.54 26.96
N GLY A 418 42.27 -21.36 28.19
CA GLY A 418 42.69 -22.42 29.09
C GLY A 418 44.21 -22.62 29.16
N GLU A 419 44.97 -21.94 28.29
CA GLU A 419 46.43 -21.97 28.28
C GLU A 419 47.02 -20.62 28.70
N ASN A 420 48.25 -20.59 29.22
CA ASN A 420 49.03 -19.36 29.44
C ASN A 420 48.27 -18.24 30.18
N ASN A 421 47.45 -18.59 31.19
CA ASN A 421 46.60 -17.67 31.97
C ASN A 421 45.50 -16.94 31.16
N ILE A 422 45.13 -17.47 30.01
CA ILE A 422 43.96 -17.02 29.24
C ILE A 422 42.71 -17.70 29.80
N ALA A 423 41.92 -16.94 30.56
CA ALA A 423 40.70 -17.41 31.19
C ALA A 423 39.49 -17.35 30.22
N PRO A 424 38.55 -18.29 30.33
CA PRO A 424 37.34 -18.28 29.51
C PRO A 424 36.45 -17.08 29.85
N ASN A 425 35.74 -16.58 28.85
CA ASN A 425 34.78 -15.48 28.96
C ASN A 425 35.37 -14.16 29.50
N VAL A 426 36.68 -13.99 29.37
CA VAL A 426 37.38 -12.73 29.68
C VAL A 426 37.70 -12.00 28.37
N LYS A 427 37.61 -10.67 28.38
CA LYS A 427 38.00 -9.84 27.24
C LYS A 427 39.51 -9.65 27.24
N TYR A 428 40.13 -9.77 26.07
CA TYR A 428 41.55 -9.56 25.86
C TYR A 428 41.80 -8.56 24.72
N ALA A 429 42.91 -7.85 24.80
CA ALA A 429 43.43 -6.95 23.76
C ALA A 429 44.96 -7.03 23.69
N LEU A 430 45.55 -6.39 22.68
CA LEU A 430 47.00 -6.18 22.63
C LEU A 430 47.36 -4.83 23.25
N ASN A 431 48.37 -4.81 24.11
CA ASN A 431 49.00 -3.58 24.58
C ASN A 431 49.94 -2.98 23.49
N ASP A 432 50.57 -1.84 23.78
CA ASP A 432 51.48 -1.16 22.85
C ASP A 432 52.73 -1.99 22.49
N LEU A 433 53.05 -3.03 23.28
CA LEU A 433 54.14 -3.98 23.03
C LEU A 433 53.68 -5.23 22.25
N ASN A 434 52.44 -5.26 21.77
CA ASN A 434 51.81 -6.43 21.11
C ASN A 434 51.72 -7.67 22.00
N GLU A 435 51.62 -7.47 23.31
CA GLU A 435 51.39 -8.52 24.31
C GLU A 435 49.90 -8.62 24.64
N ILE A 436 49.43 -9.83 24.93
CA ILE A 436 48.02 -10.09 25.23
C ILE A 436 47.75 -9.72 26.69
N VAL A 437 46.84 -8.78 26.90
CA VAL A 437 46.43 -8.30 28.23
C VAL A 437 44.91 -8.37 28.39
N LYS A 438 44.43 -8.47 29.62
CA LYS A 438 42.99 -8.33 29.90
C LYS A 438 42.55 -6.92 29.52
N ALA A 439 41.44 -6.82 28.80
CA ALA A 439 40.83 -5.55 28.45
C ALA A 439 39.82 -5.15 29.53
N GLU A 440 39.79 -3.85 29.87
CA GLU A 440 38.80 -3.26 30.78
C GLU A 440 37.40 -3.16 30.17
#